data_AF-A0A0F9DY85-F1
#
_entry.id   AF-A0A0F9DY85-F1
#
_cell.length_a   1.000
_cell.length_b   1.000
_cell.length_c   1.000
_cell.angle_alpha   90.00
_cell.angle_beta   90.00
_cell.angle_gamma   90.00
#
_symmetry.space_group_name_H-M   'P 1'
#
loop_
_entity.id
_entity.type
_entity.pdbx_description
1 polymer ?
#
loop_
_entity_poly.entity_id
_entity_poly.type
_entity_poly.pdbx_seq_one_letter_code
_entity_poly.pdbx_strand_id
1 'polypeptide(L)'
;MAESLKIKGGTTVDLLLTAGISIKGWTPATPENEDNLHEVVRENMSFRIKGTSQNNLASQLIIFKKELRKARQFHTTTWQTTPLYIEAQGSTESNTRYALLHRGRVSNLTTIHETVPKKAFTQSGTLELWREAGWRGAVPGTSQL
;
A
#
# COMPACT_ATOMS: atom_id res chain seq x y z
N MET A 1 -9.21 -12.80 -8.40
CA MET A 1 -8.06 -12.21 -7.71
C MET A 1 -7.55 -11.05 -8.56
N ALA A 2 -7.12 -9.92 -7.97
CA ALA A 2 -6.52 -8.85 -8.77
C ALA A 2 -5.19 -9.30 -9.38
N GLU A 3 -4.99 -8.97 -10.65
CA GLU A 3 -3.78 -9.31 -11.41
C GLU A 3 -2.67 -8.29 -11.16
N SER A 4 -3.04 -7.03 -10.92
CA SER A 4 -2.13 -6.00 -10.44
C SER A 4 -2.74 -5.24 -9.28
N LEU A 5 -1.92 -5.03 -8.25
CA LEU A 5 -2.22 -4.20 -7.10
C LEU A 5 -0.99 -3.36 -6.80
N LYS A 6 -1.11 -2.03 -6.86
CA LYS A 6 -0.02 -1.09 -6.60
C LYS A 6 -0.46 -0.04 -5.60
N ILE A 7 0.49 0.44 -4.79
CA ILE A 7 0.28 1.57 -3.90
C ILE A 7 1.14 2.71 -4.44
N LYS A 8 0.49 3.80 -4.84
CA LYS A 8 1.16 4.92 -5.52
C LYS A 8 0.98 6.23 -4.77
N GLY A 9 2.05 7.02 -4.73
CA GLY A 9 2.06 8.41 -4.24
C GLY A 9 2.37 9.37 -5.37
N GLY A 10 1.48 10.33 -5.60
CA GLY A 10 1.57 11.22 -6.76
C GLY A 10 1.39 10.46 -8.09
N THR A 11 2.03 10.92 -9.15
CA THR A 11 1.81 10.39 -10.52
C THR A 11 2.71 9.22 -10.91
N THR A 12 3.74 8.85 -10.14
CA THR A 12 4.82 8.00 -10.69
C THR A 12 5.47 6.98 -9.76
N VAL A 13 5.31 7.07 -8.42
CA VAL A 13 6.04 6.17 -7.52
C VAL A 13 5.21 4.95 -7.15
N ASP A 14 5.53 3.79 -7.72
CA ASP A 14 5.05 2.50 -7.23
C ASP A 14 5.84 2.13 -5.95
N LEU A 15 5.20 2.29 -4.80
CA LEU A 15 5.83 2.03 -3.51
C LEU A 15 6.10 0.55 -3.28
N LEU A 16 5.42 -0.35 -3.99
CA LEU A 16 5.70 -1.77 -3.89
C LEU A 16 6.99 -2.10 -4.61
N LEU A 17 7.17 -1.60 -5.84
CA LEU A 17 8.41 -1.79 -6.60
C LEU A 17 9.59 -1.06 -5.96
N THR A 18 9.40 0.19 -5.53
CA THR A 18 10.48 1.03 -4.97
C THR A 18 11.01 0.50 -3.63
N ALA A 19 10.14 -0.10 -2.82
CA ALA A 19 10.53 -0.69 -1.53
C ALA A 19 10.83 -2.20 -1.62
N GLY A 20 10.85 -2.80 -2.82
CA GLY A 20 11.04 -4.25 -2.98
C GLY A 20 9.96 -5.09 -2.28
N ILE A 21 8.77 -4.52 -2.08
CA ILE A 21 7.61 -5.15 -1.47
C ILE A 21 6.87 -5.96 -2.54
N SER A 22 6.63 -7.22 -2.25
CA SER A 22 5.68 -8.07 -2.98
C SER A 22 4.48 -8.37 -2.09
N ILE A 23 3.27 -8.16 -2.61
CA ILE A 23 2.03 -8.58 -1.95
C ILE A 23 1.85 -10.07 -2.22
N LYS A 24 1.62 -10.85 -1.14
CA LYS A 24 1.51 -12.31 -1.18
C LYS A 24 0.07 -12.81 -1.13
N GLY A 25 -0.83 -11.99 -0.62
CA GLY A 25 -2.26 -12.27 -0.59
C GLY A 25 -3.02 -10.98 -0.36
N TRP A 26 -4.13 -10.85 -1.07
CA TRP A 26 -5.08 -9.77 -0.92
C TRP A 26 -6.47 -10.37 -0.81
N THR A 27 -7.12 -10.13 0.32
CA THR A 27 -8.53 -10.44 0.51
C THR A 27 -9.23 -9.11 0.78
N PRO A 28 -10.10 -8.63 -0.12
CA PRO A 28 -10.92 -7.45 0.13
C PRO A 28 -11.69 -7.66 1.42
N ALA A 29 -11.52 -6.78 2.42
CA ALA A 29 -12.38 -6.85 3.60
C ALA A 29 -13.68 -6.10 3.35
N THR A 30 -14.65 -6.38 4.21
CA THR A 30 -15.96 -5.70 4.23
C THR A 30 -15.80 -4.25 4.71
N PRO A 31 -16.69 -3.33 4.29
CA PRO A 31 -16.67 -1.95 4.77
C PRO A 31 -16.75 -1.90 6.29
N GLU A 32 -15.93 -1.06 6.91
CA GLU A 32 -15.97 -0.77 8.34
C GLU A 32 -16.41 0.69 8.50
N ASN A 33 -17.41 0.97 9.33
CA ASN A 33 -17.73 2.35 9.70
C ASN A 33 -16.71 2.81 10.75
N GLU A 34 -15.80 3.71 10.38
CA GLU A 34 -15.07 4.48 11.38
C GLU A 34 -15.91 5.69 11.80
N ASP A 35 -16.09 5.86 13.10
CA ASP A 35 -16.82 6.98 13.70
C ASP A 35 -16.36 8.32 13.09
N ASN A 36 -17.26 8.95 12.33
CA ASN A 36 -17.21 10.32 11.80
C ASN A 36 -16.37 10.63 10.54
N LEU A 37 -16.03 9.69 9.66
CA LEU A 37 -15.59 10.01 8.28
C LEU A 37 -16.07 8.93 7.31
N HIS A 38 -16.31 9.33 6.06
CA HIS A 38 -16.77 8.54 4.90
C HIS A 38 -16.57 7.02 4.97
N GLU A 39 -17.49 6.25 4.40
CA GLU A 39 -17.39 4.77 4.30
C GLU A 39 -15.99 4.35 3.83
N VAL A 40 -15.21 3.77 4.75
CA VAL A 40 -13.86 3.26 4.49
C VAL A 40 -13.87 1.75 4.49
N VAL A 41 -13.02 1.16 3.66
CA VAL A 41 -12.80 -0.28 3.64
C VAL A 41 -11.42 -0.56 4.19
N ARG A 42 -11.38 -1.39 5.24
CA ARG A 42 -10.14 -1.95 5.74
C ARG A 42 -9.70 -3.07 4.80
N GLU A 43 -8.43 -3.13 4.50
CA GLU A 43 -7.83 -4.07 3.58
C GLU A 43 -6.63 -4.70 4.29
N ASN A 44 -6.64 -6.02 4.44
CA ASN A 44 -5.55 -6.74 5.08
C ASN A 44 -4.78 -7.53 4.03
N MET A 45 -3.50 -7.25 3.93
CA MET A 45 -2.60 -7.83 2.93
C MET A 45 -1.40 -8.44 3.63
N SER A 46 -0.96 -9.61 3.17
CA SER A 46 0.36 -10.12 3.55
C SER A 46 1.38 -9.59 2.56
N PHE A 47 2.51 -9.08 3.04
CA PHE A 47 3.57 -8.57 2.18
C PHE A 47 4.92 -9.17 2.55
N ARG A 48 5.86 -9.08 1.61
CA ARG A 48 7.25 -9.51 1.77
C ARG A 48 8.18 -8.48 1.15
N ILE A 49 9.13 -7.97 1.93
CA ILE A 49 10.21 -7.10 1.50
C ILE A 49 11.48 -7.93 1.32
N LYS A 50 12.19 -7.71 0.21
CA LYS A 50 13.52 -8.25 -0.02
C LYS A 50 14.55 -7.13 -0.02
N GLY A 51 15.56 -7.26 0.83
CA GLY A 51 16.71 -6.37 0.88
C GLY A 51 18.02 -7.08 0.50
N THR A 52 18.96 -6.30 -0.04
CA THR A 52 20.33 -6.76 -0.34
C THR A 52 21.19 -6.85 0.92
N SER A 53 20.77 -6.20 2.00
CA SER A 53 21.36 -6.24 3.34
C SER A 53 20.29 -5.93 4.40
N GLN A 54 20.58 -6.20 5.67
CA GLN A 54 19.69 -5.80 6.78
C GLN A 54 19.46 -4.29 6.83
N ASN A 55 20.51 -3.49 6.59
CA ASN A 55 20.40 -2.03 6.55
C ASN A 55 19.51 -1.56 5.41
N ASN A 56 19.68 -2.14 4.21
CA ASN A 56 18.83 -1.83 3.06
C ASN A 56 17.35 -2.15 3.34
N LEU A 57 17.08 -3.31 3.95
CA LEU A 57 15.74 -3.71 4.34
C LEU A 57 15.12 -2.75 5.35
N ALA A 58 15.87 -2.38 6.39
CA ALA A 58 15.42 -1.41 7.39
C ALA A 58 15.11 -0.04 6.76
N SER A 59 15.97 0.43 5.86
CA SER A 59 15.75 1.70 5.13
C SER A 59 14.48 1.65 4.27
N GLN A 60 14.25 0.56 3.52
CA GLN A 60 13.05 0.38 2.71
C GLN A 60 11.78 0.38 3.57
N LEU A 61 11.79 -0.31 4.71
CA LEU A 61 10.67 -0.34 5.63
C LEU A 61 10.39 1.03 6.25
N ILE A 62 11.42 1.81 6.58
CA ILE A 62 11.28 3.18 7.08
C ILE A 62 10.64 4.08 6.03
N ILE A 63 11.12 4.02 4.77
CA ILE A 63 10.54 4.78 3.66
C ILE A 63 9.06 4.42 3.50
N PHE A 64 8.75 3.12 3.46
CA PHE A 64 7.38 2.67 3.32
C PHE A 64 6.46 3.16 4.45
N LYS A 65 6.89 3.05 5.71
CA LYS A 65 6.15 3.59 6.86
C LYS A 65 5.97 5.11 6.80
N LYS A 66 6.94 5.85 6.27
CA LYS A 66 6.83 7.32 6.07
C LYS A 66 5.76 7.64 5.03
N GLU A 67 5.70 6.90 3.92
CA GLU A 67 4.68 7.10 2.90
C GLU A 67 3.26 6.78 3.41
N LEU A 68 3.09 5.70 4.18
CA LEU A 68 1.80 5.42 4.84
C LEU A 68 1.38 6.53 5.82
N ARG A 69 2.35 7.19 6.47
CA ARG A 69 2.07 8.36 7.32
C ARG A 69 1.63 9.58 6.50
N LYS A 70 2.25 9.81 5.33
CA LYS A 70 1.84 10.87 4.41
C LYS A 70 0.41 10.69 3.93
N ALA A 71 -0.04 9.45 3.72
CA ALA A 71 -1.44 9.17 3.39
C ALA A 71 -2.40 9.73 4.45
N ARG A 72 -2.11 9.50 5.74
CA ARG A 72 -2.90 10.09 6.84
C ARG A 72 -2.82 11.60 6.85
N GLN A 73 -1.62 12.15 6.64
CA GLN A 73 -1.40 13.60 6.66
C GLN A 73 -2.22 14.30 5.56
N PHE A 74 -2.35 13.71 4.37
CA PHE A 74 -3.16 14.26 3.27
C PHE A 74 -4.59 14.61 3.68
N HIS A 75 -5.19 13.84 4.59
CA HIS A 75 -6.56 14.08 5.07
C HIS A 75 -6.63 15.01 6.30
N THR A 76 -5.54 15.14 7.05
CA THR A 76 -5.54 15.85 8.34
C THR A 76 -4.80 17.20 8.30
N THR A 77 -4.03 17.46 7.25
CA THR A 77 -3.19 18.66 7.13
C THR A 77 -3.34 19.31 5.76
N THR A 78 -3.20 20.64 5.72
CA THR A 78 -3.34 21.43 4.49
C THR A 78 -2.07 21.44 3.62
N TRP A 79 -0.91 21.16 4.21
CA TRP A 79 0.39 21.20 3.52
C TRP A 79 0.69 19.90 2.76
N GLN A 80 0.07 18.78 3.13
CA GLN A 80 0.28 17.52 2.43
C GLN A 80 -0.69 17.44 1.25
N THR A 81 -0.22 17.78 0.06
CA THR A 81 -1.06 17.88 -1.15
C THR A 81 -1.02 16.65 -2.04
N THR A 82 -0.14 15.69 -1.75
CA THR A 82 0.03 14.48 -2.56
C THR A 82 -0.81 13.34 -2.01
N PRO A 83 -1.79 12.82 -2.77
CA PRO A 83 -2.56 11.67 -2.35
C PRO A 83 -1.74 10.38 -2.48
N LEU A 84 -2.02 9.44 -1.57
CA LEU A 84 -1.61 8.05 -1.71
C LEU A 84 -2.84 7.22 -2.07
N TYR A 85 -2.74 6.33 -3.06
CA TYR A 85 -3.87 5.54 -3.54
C TYR A 85 -3.47 4.12 -3.92
N ILE A 86 -4.48 3.26 -3.97
CA ILE A 86 -4.40 1.89 -4.45
C ILE A 86 -4.84 1.89 -5.92
N GLU A 87 -4.04 1.28 -6.78
CA GLU A 87 -4.37 0.93 -8.16
C GLU A 87 -4.63 -0.57 -8.21
N ALA A 88 -5.78 -0.99 -8.74
CA ALA A 88 -6.14 -2.39 -8.88
C ALA A 88 -6.74 -2.67 -10.26
N GLN A 89 -6.45 -3.86 -10.78
CA GLN A 89 -7.11 -4.40 -11.98
C GLN A 89 -7.33 -5.89 -11.80
N GLY A 90 -8.58 -6.34 -11.94
CA GLY A 90 -8.95 -7.75 -12.00
C GLY A 90 -8.47 -8.42 -13.28
N SER A 91 -8.20 -9.73 -13.22
CA SER A 91 -7.75 -10.50 -14.39
C SER A 91 -8.73 -10.54 -15.56
N THR A 92 -9.99 -10.19 -15.33
CA THR A 92 -11.05 -10.10 -16.34
C THR A 92 -11.53 -8.66 -16.54
N GLU A 93 -10.92 -7.68 -15.87
CA GLU A 93 -11.30 -6.27 -15.95
C GLU A 93 -10.44 -5.58 -17.03
N SER A 94 -11.09 -4.94 -18.01
CA SER A 94 -10.39 -4.12 -19.01
C SER A 94 -9.94 -2.77 -18.45
N ASN A 95 -10.60 -2.29 -17.40
CA ASN A 95 -10.36 -0.98 -16.81
C ASN A 95 -9.61 -1.11 -15.48
N THR A 96 -8.61 -0.26 -15.29
CA THR A 96 -7.95 -0.05 -14.00
C THR A 96 -8.82 0.81 -13.10
N ARG A 97 -8.94 0.42 -11.83
CA ARG A 97 -9.67 1.18 -10.81
C ARG A 97 -8.74 1.67 -9.72
N TYR A 98 -9.13 2.77 -9.09
CA TYR A 98 -8.32 3.46 -8.10
C TYR A 98 -9.11 3.67 -6.80
N ALA A 99 -8.41 3.65 -5.66
CA ALA A 99 -9.02 4.03 -4.39
C ALA A 99 -8.04 4.84 -3.54
N LEU A 100 -8.46 6.02 -3.11
CA LEU A 100 -7.69 6.89 -2.23
C LEU A 100 -7.44 6.21 -0.87
N LEU A 101 -6.20 6.26 -0.39
CA LEU A 101 -5.83 5.75 0.91
C LEU A 101 -6.01 6.84 1.98
N HIS A 102 -6.70 6.48 3.07
CA HIS A 102 -6.82 7.31 4.27
C HIS A 102 -5.69 7.09 5.24
N ARG A 103 -5.31 5.83 5.46
CA ARG A 103 -4.20 5.47 6.34
C ARG A 103 -3.71 4.08 5.98
N GLY A 104 -2.50 3.77 6.42
CA GLY A 104 -2.00 2.40 6.42
C GLY A 104 -1.08 2.15 7.59
N ARG A 105 -0.97 0.89 7.97
CA ARG A 105 -0.13 0.42 9.06
C ARG A 105 0.54 -0.89 8.66
N VAL A 106 1.78 -1.04 9.10
CA VAL A 106 2.51 -2.30 9.05
C VAL A 106 2.49 -2.94 10.43
N SER A 107 2.09 -4.21 10.49
CA SER A 107 2.02 -5.03 11.70
C SER A 107 2.66 -6.42 11.45
N ASN A 108 2.82 -7.22 12.51
CA ASN A 108 3.30 -8.61 12.45
C ASN A 108 4.58 -8.83 11.65
N LEU A 109 5.56 -7.94 11.82
CA LEU A 109 6.83 -8.03 11.13
C LEU A 109 7.63 -9.23 11.64
N THR A 110 7.88 -10.19 10.74
CA THR A 110 8.71 -11.37 11.01
C THR A 110 9.91 -11.39 10.07
N THR A 111 11.10 -11.43 10.66
CA THR A 111 12.34 -11.60 9.90
C THR A 111 12.45 -13.07 9.50
N ILE A 112 12.50 -13.34 8.20
CA ILE A 112 12.77 -14.67 7.67
C ILE A 112 14.24 -14.67 7.27
N HIS A 113 15.09 -15.28 8.10
CA HIS A 113 16.44 -15.60 7.68
C HIS A 113 16.33 -16.76 6.69
N GLU A 114 16.50 -16.50 5.40
CA GLU A 114 16.69 -17.59 4.45
C GLU A 114 18.01 -18.27 4.83
N THR A 115 17.93 -19.59 5.05
CA THR A 115 19.08 -20.42 5.42
C THR A 115 20.16 -20.34 4.35
N VAL A 116 21.41 -20.31 4.80
CA VAL A 116 22.62 -20.24 3.97
C VAL A 116 22.63 -21.39 2.94
N PRO A 117 23.09 -21.17 1.68
CA PRO A 117 23.74 -19.97 1.16
C PRO A 117 22.85 -19.24 0.15
N LYS A 118 21.88 -18.43 0.62
CA LYS A 118 21.27 -17.40 -0.23
C LYS A 118 21.31 -16.03 0.45
N LYS A 119 21.99 -15.11 -0.23
CA LYS A 119 22.25 -13.70 0.12
C LYS A 119 20.98 -12.83 0.12
N ALA A 120 19.86 -13.32 0.62
CA ALA A 120 18.59 -12.60 0.60
C ALA A 120 18.08 -12.37 2.02
N PHE A 121 18.02 -11.09 2.43
CA PHE A 121 17.33 -10.71 3.65
C PHE A 121 15.87 -10.48 3.30
N THR A 122 15.00 -11.30 3.87
CA THR A 122 13.56 -11.24 3.61
C THR A 122 12.83 -10.93 4.91
N GLN A 123 11.95 -9.94 4.89
CA GLN A 123 11.03 -9.67 6.00
C GLN A 123 9.61 -9.77 5.49
N SER A 124 8.75 -10.47 6.21
CA SER A 124 7.33 -10.56 5.90
C SER A 124 6.52 -9.88 6.99
N GLY A 125 5.30 -9.47 6.66
CA GLY A 125 4.39 -8.93 7.65
C GLY A 125 2.98 -8.72 7.10
N THR A 126 2.15 -8.09 7.92
CA THR A 126 0.79 -7.69 7.56
C THR A 126 0.78 -6.20 7.27
N LEU A 127 0.17 -5.85 6.14
CA LEU A 127 -0.13 -4.50 5.73
C LEU A 127 -1.63 -4.30 5.87
N GLU A 128 -2.01 -3.38 6.74
CA GLU A 128 -3.39 -2.98 6.97
C GLU A 128 -3.58 -1.62 6.31
N LEU A 129 -4.51 -1.52 5.38
CA LEU A 129 -4.80 -0.31 4.62
C LEU A 129 -6.26 0.09 4.87
N TRP A 130 -6.51 1.39 4.96
CA TRP A 130 -7.86 1.94 4.97
C TRP A 130 -7.96 2.83 3.75
N ARG A 131 -8.81 2.42 2.82
CA ARG A 131 -9.11 3.17 1.60
C ARG A 131 -10.56 3.63 1.61
N GLU A 132 -10.89 4.58 0.76
CA GLU A 132 -12.29 4.87 0.44
C GLU A 132 -13.02 3.60 -0.03
N ALA A 133 -14.31 3.47 0.31
CA ALA A 133 -15.12 2.33 -0.09
C ALA A 133 -15.33 2.26 -1.61
N GLY A 134 -15.63 3.42 -2.21
CA GLY A 134 -15.89 3.55 -3.64
C GLY A 134 -14.61 3.45 -4.47
N TRP A 135 -14.67 2.68 -5.55
CA TRP A 135 -13.62 2.67 -6.56
C TRP A 135 -13.83 3.80 -7.57
N ARG A 136 -12.75 4.51 -7.92
CA ARG A 136 -12.72 5.57 -8.93
C ARG A 136 -12.26 5.02 -10.27
N GLY A 137 -12.80 5.59 -11.34
CA GLY A 137 -12.33 5.36 -12.72
C GLY A 137 -11.12 6.21 -13.12
N ALA A 138 -10.69 7.15 -12.27
CA ALA A 138 -9.56 8.03 -12.51
C ALA A 138 -8.65 8.12 -11.28
N VAL A 139 -7.40 8.51 -11.52
CA VAL A 139 -6.37 8.63 -10.47
C VAL A 139 -6.77 9.73 -9.47
N PRO A 140 -6.70 9.48 -8.15
CA PRO A 140 -6.93 10.52 -7.15
C PRO A 140 -5.94 11.69 -7.30
N GLY A 141 -6.44 12.92 -7.26
CA GLY A 141 -5.62 14.13 -7.34
C GLY A 141 -5.28 14.58 -8.76
N THR A 142 -5.75 13.88 -9.80
CA THR A 142 -5.77 14.43 -11.16
C THR A 142 -7.12 15.08 -11.41
N SER A 143 -7.14 16.35 -11.82
CA SER A 143 -8.35 17.01 -12.30
C SER A 143 -8.88 16.24 -13.51
N GLN A 144 -10.12 15.77 -13.43
CA GLN A 144 -10.84 15.31 -14.62
C GLN A 144 -11.12 16.56 -15.46
N LEU A 145 -10.38 16.72 -16.56
CA LEU A 145 -10.73 17.64 -17.64
C LEU A 145 -11.81 17.00 -18.52
#